data_AF-A0A962F918-F1
#
_entry.id   AF-A0A962F918-F1
#
_cell.length_a   1.000
_cell.length_b   1.000
_cell.length_c   1.000
_cell.angle_alpha   90.00
_cell.angle_beta   90.00
_cell.angle_gamma   90.00
#
_symmetry.space_group_name_H-M   'P 1'
#
loop_
_entity.id
_entity.type
_entity.pdbx_description
1 polymer ?
#
loop_
_entity_poly.entity_id
_entity_poly.type
_entity_poly.pdbx_seq_one_letter_code
_entity_poly.pdbx_strand_id
1 'polypeptide(L)'
;MRRVPDNLRRRLGASDLRVSPIGLGCMSLSGIYGAADDAQSVDLIRAAIDRGVEHLDTADMYGWGHNEEVVGRAIRGLRDKVVLAT
;
A
#
# COMPACT_ATOMS: atom_id res chain seq x y z
N MET A 1 4.43 6.22 14.10
CA MET A 1 3.37 5.37 14.68
C MET A 1 3.92 3.95 14.70
N ARG A 2 3.64 3.17 15.76
CA ARG A 2 4.13 1.78 15.85
C ARG A 2 3.25 0.89 14.96
N ARG A 3 3.82 -0.20 14.41
CA ARG A 3 3.04 -1.24 13.71
C ARG A 3 1.82 -1.64 14.55
N VAL A 4 0.72 -1.95 13.88
CA VAL A 4 -0.50 -2.41 14.55
C VAL A 4 -0.17 -3.68 15.36
N PRO A 5 -0.48 -3.70 16.67
CA PRO A 5 -0.30 -4.88 17.52
C PRO A 5 -0.94 -6.14 16.94
N ASP A 6 -0.30 -7.29 17.10
CA ASP A 6 -0.77 -8.55 16.49
C ASP A 6 -2.18 -8.97 16.94
N ASN A 7 -2.59 -8.60 18.15
CA ASN A 7 -3.94 -8.85 18.66
C ASN A 7 -5.02 -8.01 17.95
N LEU A 8 -4.65 -6.93 17.26
CA LEU A 8 -5.56 -6.09 16.47
C LEU A 8 -5.56 -6.45 14.98
N ARG A 9 -4.54 -7.18 14.49
CA ARG A 9 -4.45 -7.66 13.11
C ARG A 9 -5.49 -8.76 12.85
N ARG A 10 -6.15 -8.68 11.69
CA ARG A 10 -7.22 -9.59 11.27
C ARG A 10 -6.69 -10.65 10.32
N ARG A 11 -7.16 -11.88 10.49
CA ARG A 11 -6.89 -12.98 9.56
C ARG A 11 -7.63 -12.73 8.26
N LEU A 12 -6.96 -12.89 7.12
CA LEU A 12 -7.58 -12.72 5.81
C LEU A 12 -8.26 -14.03 5.39
N GLY A 13 -9.58 -14.11 5.58
CA GLY A 13 -10.38 -15.29 5.27
C GLY A 13 -9.86 -16.56 5.96
N ALA A 14 -9.68 -17.62 5.18
CA ALA A 14 -9.16 -18.91 5.65
C ALA A 14 -7.64 -19.05 5.52
N SER A 15 -6.91 -17.99 5.17
CA SER A 15 -5.44 -18.01 4.99
C SER A 15 -4.68 -17.75 6.29
N ASP A 16 -3.37 -17.96 6.28
CA ASP A 16 -2.51 -17.61 7.42
C ASP A 16 -2.02 -16.14 7.39
N LEU A 17 -2.45 -15.37 6.39
CA LEU A 17 -2.15 -13.94 6.32
C LEU A 17 -2.91 -13.18 7.38
N ARG A 18 -2.19 -12.29 8.07
CA ARG A 18 -2.75 -11.31 8.99
C ARG A 18 -2.45 -9.92 8.48
N VAL A 19 -3.47 -9.08 8.43
CA VAL A 19 -3.37 -7.69 7.96
C VAL A 19 -3.87 -6.74 9.02
N SER A 20 -3.36 -5.51 8.97
CA SER A 20 -3.91 -4.41 9.73
C SER A 20 -5.38 -4.16 9.33
N PRO A 21 -6.26 -3.79 10.27
CA PRO A 21 -7.66 -3.50 9.97
C PRO A 21 -7.84 -2.23 9.13
N ILE A 22 -6.78 -1.43 8.98
CA ILE A 22 -6.71 -0.25 8.13
C ILE A 22 -5.56 -0.49 7.14
N GLY A 23 -5.84 -0.30 5.85
CA GLY A 23 -4.86 -0.30 4.77
C GLY A 23 -4.81 1.06 4.05
N LEU A 24 -3.82 1.23 3.18
CA LEU A 24 -3.70 2.37 2.28
C LEU A 24 -4.20 1.95 0.88
N GLY A 25 -5.31 2.54 0.45
CA GLY A 25 -5.76 2.46 -0.94
C GLY A 25 -4.94 3.41 -1.81
N CYS A 26 -4.42 2.91 -2.92
CA CYS A 26 -3.47 3.64 -3.77
C CYS A 26 -4.12 4.28 -5.00
N MET A 27 -5.42 4.10 -5.24
CA MET A 27 -6.13 4.57 -6.44
C MET A 27 -5.86 6.04 -6.83
N SER A 28 -5.78 6.94 -5.87
CA SER A 28 -5.55 8.38 -6.13
C SER A 28 -4.11 8.74 -6.50
N LEU A 29 -3.16 7.80 -6.35
CA LEU A 29 -1.73 8.07 -6.41
C LEU A 29 -1.14 8.04 -7.83
N SER A 30 -1.97 7.88 -8.87
CA SER A 30 -1.50 7.72 -10.24
C SER A 30 -2.45 8.30 -11.30
N GLY A 31 -3.19 9.37 -10.96
CA GLY A 31 -3.88 10.16 -11.97
C GLY A 31 -5.38 9.91 -12.14
N ILE A 32 -5.93 8.84 -11.54
CA ILE A 32 -7.35 8.44 -11.69
C ILE A 32 -8.33 9.55 -11.27
N TYR A 33 -7.97 10.35 -10.26
CA TYR A 33 -8.81 11.44 -9.74
C TYR A 33 -8.33 12.84 -10.14
N GLY A 34 -7.46 12.95 -11.15
CA GLY A 34 -6.82 14.20 -11.55
C GLY A 34 -5.30 14.13 -11.36
N ALA A 35 -4.61 15.26 -11.54
CA ALA A 35 -3.15 15.30 -11.54
C ALA A 35 -2.54 14.67 -10.27
N ALA A 36 -1.61 13.74 -10.45
CA ALA A 36 -0.81 13.14 -9.40
C ALA A 36 0.67 13.30 -9.76
N ASP A 37 1.49 13.53 -8.74
CA ASP A 37 2.95 13.51 -8.87
C ASP A 37 3.48 12.17 -8.35
N ASP A 38 4.20 11.46 -9.21
CA ASP A 38 4.71 10.12 -8.91
C ASP A 38 5.72 10.12 -7.75
N ALA A 39 6.54 11.16 -7.63
CA ALA A 39 7.54 11.26 -6.57
C ALA A 39 6.86 11.49 -5.22
N GLN A 40 5.87 12.39 -5.17
CA GLN A 40 5.05 12.61 -3.98
C GLN A 40 4.29 11.35 -3.57
N SER A 41 3.80 10.59 -4.55
CA SER A 41 3.08 9.34 -4.31
C SER A 41 3.99 8.26 -3.72
N VAL A 42 5.21 8.13 -4.25
CA VAL A 42 6.24 7.23 -3.70
C VAL A 42 6.60 7.64 -2.27
N ASP A 43 6.83 8.93 -2.02
CA ASP A 43 7.18 9.45 -0.71
C ASP A 43 6.06 9.24 0.32
N LEU A 44 4.81 9.42 -0.09
CA LEU A 44 3.63 9.16 0.75
C LEU A 44 3.56 7.69 1.16
N ILE A 45 3.69 6.76 0.21
CA ILE A 45 3.65 5.32 0.51
C ILE A 45 4.78 4.95 1.47
N ARG A 46 6.01 5.44 1.25
CA ARG A 46 7.15 5.19 2.15
C ARG A 46 6.90 5.77 3.54
N ALA A 47 6.41 7.01 3.62
CA ALA A 47 6.07 7.65 4.88
C ALA A 47 4.94 6.94 5.65
N ALA A 48 4.00 6.30 4.94
CA ALA A 48 2.97 5.45 5.53
C ALA A 48 3.56 4.15 6.08
N ILE A 49 4.43 3.47 5.32
CA ILE A 49 5.13 2.25 5.77
C ILE A 49 6.00 2.53 7.00
N ASP A 50 6.72 3.65 7.03
CA ASP A 50 7.53 4.08 8.19
C ASP A 50 6.66 4.37 9.43
N ARG A 51 5.38 4.69 9.22
CA ARG A 51 4.39 4.86 10.29
C ARG A 51 3.67 3.55 10.66
N GLY A 52 4.07 2.42 10.07
CA GLY A 52 3.55 1.10 10.42
C GLY A 52 2.36 0.65 9.59
N VAL A 53 2.01 1.34 8.50
CA VAL A 53 1.07 0.82 7.51
C VAL A 53 1.73 -0.36 6.80
N GLU A 54 1.04 -1.50 6.78
CA GLU A 54 1.54 -2.72 6.16
C GLU A 54 0.62 -3.29 5.09
N HIS A 55 -0.61 -2.79 4.94
CA HIS A 55 -1.56 -3.31 3.94
C HIS A 55 -1.76 -2.25 2.85
N LEU A 56 -1.32 -2.55 1.64
CA LEU A 56 -1.43 -1.67 0.47
C LEU A 56 -2.38 -2.31 -0.55
N ASP A 57 -3.31 -1.51 -1.06
CA ASP A 57 -4.30 -1.91 -2.05
C ASP A 57 -4.10 -1.07 -3.33
N THR A 58 -3.94 -1.74 -4.47
CA THR A 58 -3.78 -1.16 -5.81
C THR A 58 -4.58 -1.98 -6.83
N ALA A 59 -4.51 -1.63 -8.10
CA ALA A 59 -5.10 -2.40 -9.20
C ALA A 59 -4.50 -1.96 -10.54
N ASP A 60 -4.49 -2.86 -11.52
CA ASP A 60 -4.13 -2.57 -12.92
C ASP A 60 -5.04 -1.48 -13.53
N MET A 61 -6.32 -1.47 -13.18
CA MET A 61 -7.30 -0.48 -13.64
C MET A 61 -7.04 0.93 -13.10
N TYR A 62 -6.17 1.09 -12.09
CA TYR A 62 -5.78 2.40 -11.57
C TYR A 62 -4.73 3.04 -12.48
N GLY A 63 -5.18 3.67 -13.57
CA GLY A 63 -4.27 4.31 -14.52
C GLY A 63 -3.58 3.31 -15.46
N TRP A 64 -4.27 2.23 -15.84
CA TRP A 64 -3.80 1.24 -16.84
C TRP A 64 -2.39 0.69 -16.54
N GLY A 65 -2.17 0.27 -15.30
CA GLY A 65 -0.90 -0.26 -14.79
C GLY A 65 0.01 0.79 -14.13
N HIS A 66 -0.20 2.08 -14.40
CA HIS A 66 0.65 3.15 -13.83
C HIS A 66 0.67 3.16 -12.30
N ASN A 67 -0.46 2.86 -11.62
CA ASN A 67 -0.48 2.78 -10.16
C ASN A 67 0.42 1.67 -9.62
N GLU A 68 0.41 0.50 -10.25
CA GLU A 68 1.25 -0.63 -9.85
C GLU A 68 2.73 -0.31 -10.05
N GLU A 69 3.09 0.44 -11.10
CA GLU A 69 4.46 0.94 -11.29
C GLU A 69 4.89 1.89 -10.17
N VAL A 70 4.03 2.85 -9.80
CA VAL A 70 4.27 3.79 -8.69
C VAL A 70 4.44 3.03 -7.37
N VAL A 71 3.53 2.10 -7.05
CA VAL A 71 3.59 1.27 -5.84
C VAL A 71 4.84 0.39 -5.84
N GLY A 72 5.18 -0.23 -6.97
CA GLY A 72 6.38 -1.05 -7.14
C GLY A 72 7.67 -0.27 -6.88
N ARG A 73 7.76 0.98 -7.35
CA ARG A 73 8.87 1.89 -7.03
C ARG A 73 8.93 2.22 -5.54
N ALA A 74 7.77 2.46 -4.91
CA ALA A 74 7.70 2.82 -3.50
C ALA A 74 8.18 1.71 -2.56
N ILE A 75 7.78 0.45 -2.84
CA ILE A 75 8.08 -0.70 -1.97
C ILE A 75 9.41 -1.40 -2.27
N ARG A 76 10.19 -0.92 -3.24
CA ARG A 76 11.53 -1.47 -3.53
C ARG A 76 12.41 -1.42 -2.28
N GLY A 77 12.92 -2.58 -1.85
CA GLY A 77 13.70 -2.72 -0.61
C GLY A 77 12.86 -2.77 0.68
N LEU A 78 11.53 -2.67 0.59
CA LEU A 78 10.59 -2.70 1.71
C LEU A 78 9.53 -3.83 1.57
N ARG A 79 9.72 -4.75 0.62
CA ARG A 79 8.70 -5.78 0.28
C ARG A 79 8.27 -6.60 1.49
N ASP A 80 9.19 -6.96 2.38
CA ASP A 80 8.88 -7.76 3.57
C ASP A 80 8.07 -6.99 4.63
N LYS A 81 7.96 -5.66 4.50
CA LYS A 81 7.20 -4.82 5.41
C LYS A 81 5.72 -4.69 5.02
N VAL A 82 5.31 -5.21 3.85
CA VAL A 82 3.96 -4.99 3.32
C VAL A 82 3.27 -6.28 2.88
N VAL A 83 1.96 -6.27 2.97
CA VAL A 83 1.00 -7.14 2.29
C VAL A 83 0.42 -6.29 1.17
N LEU A 84 0.60 -6.73 -0.07
CA LEU A 84 0.14 -6.03 -1.28
C LEU A 84 -1.06 -6.78 -1.85
N ALA A 85 -2.16 -6.07 -2.06
CA ALA A 85 -3.34 -6.52 -2.78
C ALA A 85 -3.44 -5.77 -4.13
N THR A 86 -3.71 -6.51 -5.20
CA THR A 86 -3.96 -6.03 -6.57
C THR A 86 -4.99 -6.95 -7.23
#